data_AF-A0AAV8C2I8-F1
#
_entry.id   AF-A0AAV8C2I8-F1
#
_cell.length_a   1.000
_cell.length_b   1.000
_cell.length_c   1.000
_cell.angle_alpha   90.00
_cell.angle_beta   90.00
_cell.angle_gamma   90.00
#
_symmetry.space_group_name_H-M   'P 1'
#
loop_
_entity.id
_entity.type
_entity.pdbx_description
1 polymer ?
#
loop_
_entity_poly.entity_id
_entity_poly.type
_entity_poly.pdbx_seq_one_letter_code
_entity_poly.pdbx_strand_id
1 'polypeptide(L)'
;MRDSTLEKIYAGHIPLHRSNFMMENDFLRDIAPTPRRVHLAQKFEVFKFGGRIAYCRTASEVEKATVELLNKIEARNSTSQVPLGFDVEWKPSFKKGATQAKTAVIQICLDTTYCYVMHIFHSGIPSILKSLLEDSSSMKVGVGVQADATKLVKDYDVNVQSLIDLSWHY
;
A
#
# COMPACT_ATOMS: atom_id res chain seq x y z
N MET A 1 -62.09 1.48 -1.98
CA MET A 1 -62.68 1.28 -0.63
C MET A 1 -62.64 -0.22 -0.33
N ARG A 2 -61.79 -0.66 0.64
CA ARG A 2 -61.74 -1.90 1.48
C ARG A 2 -61.81 -3.28 0.76
N ASP A 3 -61.06 -4.35 1.07
CA ASP A 3 -60.52 -4.90 2.35
C ASP A 3 -59.50 -6.06 2.02
N SER A 4 -58.26 -6.11 2.55
CA SER A 4 -57.66 -6.90 3.67
C SER A 4 -57.25 -8.39 3.48
N THR A 5 -55.94 -8.60 3.67
CA THR A 5 -55.16 -9.64 4.41
C THR A 5 -55.73 -11.03 4.68
N LEU A 6 -55.00 -12.09 4.31
CA LEU A 6 -55.05 -13.41 4.96
C LEU A 6 -53.67 -14.09 5.06
N GLU A 7 -53.19 -14.17 6.30
CA GLU A 7 -52.16 -15.09 6.80
C GLU A 7 -52.65 -16.56 6.74
N LYS A 8 -51.73 -17.51 6.54
CA LYS A 8 -51.95 -18.92 6.89
C LYS A 8 -50.78 -19.44 7.71
N ILE A 9 -51.16 -19.94 8.88
CA ILE A 9 -50.34 -20.42 9.99
C ILE A 9 -50.26 -21.97 9.94
N TYR A 10 -49.23 -22.50 10.61
CA TYR A 10 -49.10 -23.82 11.25
C TYR A 10 -48.25 -24.91 10.57
N ALA A 11 -46.97 -24.92 10.97
CA ALA A 11 -46.28 -25.96 11.73
C ALA A 11 -46.81 -27.42 11.73
N GLY A 12 -45.91 -28.36 11.42
CA GLY A 12 -46.01 -29.80 11.76
C GLY A 12 -44.69 -30.53 11.47
N HIS A 13 -44.14 -31.22 12.47
CA HIS A 13 -42.78 -31.78 12.56
C HIS A 13 -42.85 -33.34 12.55
N ILE A 14 -41.84 -33.99 11.91
CA ILE A 14 -41.23 -35.35 12.11
C ILE A 14 -42.04 -36.67 11.92
N PRO A 15 -41.39 -37.88 11.86
CA PRO A 15 -40.34 -38.44 10.97
C PRO A 15 -40.74 -39.83 10.40
N LEU A 16 -39.96 -40.45 9.50
CA LEU A 16 -39.86 -41.93 9.46
C LEU A 16 -38.45 -42.42 9.08
N HIS A 17 -37.96 -43.35 9.89
CA HIS A 17 -36.70 -44.09 9.80
C HIS A 17 -37.05 -45.56 9.49
N ARG A 18 -36.29 -46.25 8.62
CA ARG A 18 -36.15 -47.72 8.67
C ARG A 18 -34.82 -48.18 8.07
N SER A 19 -34.06 -48.88 8.90
CA SER A 19 -32.95 -49.83 8.68
C SER A 19 -33.47 -51.13 8.01
N ASN A 20 -32.73 -52.12 7.48
CA ASN A 20 -31.32 -52.58 7.39
C ASN A 20 -31.27 -53.65 6.25
N PHE A 21 -30.14 -53.88 5.55
CA PHE A 21 -29.44 -55.19 5.42
C PHE A 21 -28.18 -55.10 4.51
N MET A 22 -27.20 -55.96 4.80
CA MET A 22 -25.76 -55.95 4.46
C MET A 22 -25.40 -56.49 3.05
N MET A 23 -24.25 -56.07 2.49
CA MET A 23 -23.07 -56.95 2.29
C MET A 23 -21.87 -56.20 1.69
N GLU A 24 -20.69 -56.49 2.26
CA GLU A 24 -19.35 -56.09 1.82
C GLU A 24 -19.03 -56.51 0.38
N ASN A 25 -18.20 -55.72 -0.30
CA ASN A 25 -17.30 -56.20 -1.35
C ASN A 25 -16.11 -55.23 -1.46
N ASP A 26 -15.11 -55.45 -0.61
CA ASP A 26 -13.76 -54.91 -0.76
C ASP A 26 -13.00 -55.74 -1.80
N PHE A 27 -13.03 -55.33 -3.06
CA PHE A 27 -11.90 -55.51 -3.98
C PHE A 27 -12.13 -54.70 -5.27
N LEU A 28 -11.12 -53.92 -5.67
CA LEU A 28 -11.00 -53.15 -6.92
C LEU A 28 -11.68 -51.76 -6.94
N ARG A 29 -10.94 -50.74 -6.49
CA ARG A 29 -10.42 -49.66 -7.38
C ARG A 29 -9.60 -48.65 -6.57
N ASP A 30 -8.30 -48.84 -6.67
CA ASP A 30 -7.31 -47.78 -6.49
C ASP A 30 -7.60 -46.55 -7.37
N ILE A 31 -6.96 -45.45 -6.94
CA ILE A 31 -6.70 -44.18 -7.66
C ILE A 31 -7.78 -43.09 -7.50
N ALA A 32 -7.81 -42.48 -6.32
CA ALA A 32 -7.97 -41.03 -6.23
C ALA A 32 -7.11 -40.50 -5.06
N PRO A 33 -5.92 -39.93 -5.31
CA PRO A 33 -5.24 -39.18 -4.26
C PRO A 33 -6.10 -37.95 -3.96
N THR A 34 -6.62 -37.86 -2.74
CA THR A 34 -7.16 -36.61 -2.18
C THR A 34 -6.16 -35.50 -2.47
N PRO A 35 -6.52 -34.41 -3.15
CA PRO A 35 -5.60 -33.30 -3.31
C PRO A 35 -5.45 -32.65 -1.93
N ARG A 36 -4.42 -33.08 -1.20
CA ARG A 36 -3.82 -32.23 -0.17
C ARG A 36 -3.40 -30.98 -0.92
N ARG A 37 -4.17 -29.91 -0.75
CA ARG A 37 -3.78 -28.57 -1.18
C ARG A 37 -2.52 -28.21 -0.40
N VAL A 38 -1.37 -28.60 -0.94
CA VAL A 38 -0.07 -28.14 -0.48
C VAL A 38 -0.06 -26.66 -0.82
N HIS A 39 -0.41 -25.81 0.15
CA HIS A 39 -0.05 -24.40 0.04
C HIS A 39 1.47 -24.36 0.10
N LEU A 40 2.10 -24.43 -1.07
CA LEU A 40 3.47 -23.99 -1.23
C LEU A 40 3.47 -22.51 -0.89
N ALA A 41 3.84 -22.17 0.34
CA ALA A 41 4.17 -20.81 0.69
C ALA A 41 5.34 -20.42 -0.20
N GLN A 42 5.06 -19.71 -1.28
CA GLN A 42 6.09 -19.21 -2.18
C GLN A 42 6.97 -18.28 -1.36
N LYS A 43 8.20 -18.74 -1.07
CA LYS A 43 9.19 -17.91 -0.37
C LYS A 43 9.70 -16.89 -1.38
N PHE A 44 9.20 -15.67 -1.27
CA PHE A 44 9.76 -14.54 -2.00
C PHE A 44 11.04 -14.10 -1.30
N GLU A 45 12.09 -13.83 -2.08
CA GLU A 45 13.28 -13.19 -1.55
C GLU A 45 12.95 -11.77 -1.09
N VAL A 46 13.46 -11.38 0.07
CA VAL A 46 13.29 -10.02 0.58
C VAL A 46 14.07 -9.08 -0.33
N PHE A 47 13.38 -8.11 -0.93
CA PHE A 47 14.01 -7.05 -1.69
C PHE A 47 14.91 -6.21 -0.78
N LYS A 48 16.15 -5.98 -1.21
CA LYS A 48 17.11 -5.11 -0.54
C LYS A 48 17.56 -4.04 -1.52
N PHE A 49 17.39 -2.77 -1.12
CA PHE A 49 17.94 -1.66 -1.89
C PHE A 49 19.48 -1.70 -1.80
N GLY A 50 20.15 -1.88 -2.94
CA GLY A 50 21.61 -1.97 -3.02
C GLY A 50 22.32 -0.62 -3.23
N GLY A 51 21.55 0.45 -3.44
CA GLY A 51 22.08 1.79 -3.66
C GLY A 51 22.48 2.52 -2.37
N ARG A 52 22.89 3.77 -2.52
CA ARG A 52 23.24 4.66 -1.42
C ARG A 52 21.99 5.29 -0.80
N ILE A 53 21.93 5.30 0.52
CA ILE A 53 20.87 5.97 1.28
C ILE A 53 21.45 7.26 1.89
N ALA A 54 20.91 8.41 1.48
CA ALA A 54 21.19 9.70 2.09
C ALA A 54 20.14 9.97 3.18
N TYR A 55 20.50 9.74 4.44
CA TYR A 55 19.63 10.01 5.57
C TYR A 55 19.83 11.43 6.09
N CYS A 56 18.75 12.23 6.12
CA CYS A 56 18.78 13.64 6.46
C CYS A 56 17.87 13.90 7.67
N ARG A 57 18.40 14.52 8.72
CA ARG A 57 17.66 14.76 9.98
C ARG A 57 17.37 16.22 10.23
N THR A 58 18.27 17.11 9.83
CA THR A 58 18.14 18.56 10.04
C THR A 58 17.58 19.26 8.80
N ALA A 59 17.01 20.45 8.97
CA ALA A 59 16.52 21.26 7.85
C ALA A 59 17.60 21.51 6.79
N SER A 60 18.82 21.86 7.21
CA SER A 60 19.95 22.10 6.30
C SER A 60 20.36 20.85 5.51
N GLU A 61 20.36 19.67 6.14
CA GLU A 61 20.63 18.42 5.42
C GLU A 61 19.55 18.11 4.39
N VAL A 62 18.27 18.31 4.74
CA VAL A 62 17.14 18.10 3.83
C VAL A 62 17.19 19.10 2.67
N GLU A 63 17.49 20.37 2.92
CA GLU A 63 17.68 21.39 1.88
C GLU A 63 18.81 20.99 0.94
N LYS A 64 19.99 20.65 1.48
CA LYS A 64 21.14 20.23 0.69
C LYS A 64 20.84 18.99 -0.17
N ALA A 65 20.17 18.00 0.41
CA ALA A 65 19.74 16.80 -0.32
C ALA A 65 18.74 17.11 -1.42
N THR A 66 17.82 18.05 -1.17
CA THR A 66 16.84 18.49 -2.17
C THR A 66 17.51 19.22 -3.33
N VAL A 67 18.47 20.10 -3.06
CA VAL A 67 19.29 20.75 -4.10
C VAL A 67 20.06 19.71 -4.92
N GLU A 68 20.70 18.74 -4.26
CA GLU A 68 21.42 17.66 -4.96
C GLU A 68 20.48 16.85 -5.87
N LEU A 69 19.29 16.50 -5.37
CA LEU A 69 18.28 15.78 -6.14
C LEU A 69 17.79 16.60 -7.35
N LEU A 70 17.49 17.89 -7.17
CA LEU A 70 17.10 18.79 -8.27
C LEU A 70 18.17 18.86 -9.35
N ASN A 71 19.43 19.07 -8.97
CA ASN A 71 20.55 19.08 -9.92
C ASN A 71 20.66 17.75 -10.71
N LYS A 72 20.40 16.61 -10.05
CA LYS A 72 20.40 15.30 -10.73
C LYS A 72 19.20 15.12 -11.65
N ILE A 73 18.03 15.65 -11.30
CA ILE A 73 16.83 15.64 -12.15
C ILE A 73 17.11 16.47 -13.41
N GLU A 74 17.64 17.68 -13.26
CA GLU A 74 17.99 18.58 -14.37
C GLU A 74 19.04 17.95 -15.29
N ALA A 75 20.08 17.33 -14.71
CA ALA A 75 21.15 16.68 -15.47
C ALA A 75 20.67 15.51 -16.36
N ARG A 76 19.49 14.94 -16.11
CA ARG A 76 18.92 13.91 -16.99
C ARG A 76 18.49 14.44 -18.37
N ASN A 77 18.42 15.77 -18.57
CA ASN A 77 18.08 16.42 -19.86
C ASN A 77 16.90 15.75 -20.58
N SER A 78 15.86 15.38 -19.82
CA SER A 78 14.71 14.64 -20.32
C SER A 78 13.63 15.60 -20.82
N THR A 79 13.09 15.35 -22.01
CA THR A 79 11.91 16.07 -22.52
C THR A 79 10.60 15.58 -21.89
N SER A 80 10.63 14.43 -21.20
CA SER A 80 9.50 13.86 -20.45
C SER A 80 9.69 14.03 -18.94
N GLN A 81 8.58 13.95 -18.20
CA GLN A 81 8.60 14.00 -16.74
C GLN A 81 9.52 12.93 -16.14
N VAL A 82 10.26 13.29 -15.09
CA VAL A 82 11.20 12.37 -14.43
C VAL A 82 10.46 11.59 -13.33
N PRO A 83 10.43 10.24 -13.36
CA PRO A 83 9.85 9.45 -12.29
C PRO A 83 10.74 9.46 -11.05
N LEU A 84 10.14 9.71 -9.90
CA LEU A 84 10.72 9.64 -8.58
C LEU A 84 9.93 8.61 -7.77
N GLY A 85 10.60 7.58 -7.27
CA GLY A 85 10.01 6.69 -6.28
C GLY A 85 9.69 7.51 -5.03
N PHE A 86 8.47 7.41 -4.53
CA PHE A 86 7.96 8.25 -3.44
C PHE A 86 7.20 7.41 -2.43
N ASP A 87 7.51 7.62 -1.16
CA ASP A 87 6.87 6.93 -0.03
C ASP A 87 6.97 7.81 1.24
N VAL A 88 6.06 7.60 2.19
CA VAL A 88 6.06 8.36 3.46
C VAL A 88 5.74 7.47 4.65
N GLU A 89 6.36 7.75 5.79
CA GLU A 89 6.24 6.90 6.98
C GLU A 89 5.84 7.70 8.22
N TRP A 90 5.05 7.09 9.10
CA TRP A 90 4.60 7.68 10.37
C TRP A 90 4.49 6.65 11.47
N LYS A 91 4.49 7.11 12.72
CA LYS A 91 4.34 6.23 13.88
C LYS A 91 2.92 5.62 13.90
N PRO A 92 2.79 4.28 13.97
CA PRO A 92 1.48 3.64 14.04
C PRO A 92 0.78 3.94 15.37
N SER A 93 -0.55 4.00 15.33
CA SER A 93 -1.39 4.10 16.52
C SER A 93 -2.28 2.86 16.62
N PHE A 94 -2.20 2.15 17.74
CA PHE A 94 -2.96 0.91 17.97
C PHE A 94 -4.22 1.12 18.81
N LYS A 95 -4.50 2.36 19.24
CA LYS A 95 -5.71 2.69 19.99
C LYS A 95 -6.86 2.97 19.02
N LYS A 96 -7.96 2.23 19.15
CA LYS A 96 -9.16 2.44 18.33
C LYS A 96 -9.64 3.89 18.46
N GLY A 97 -9.85 4.56 17.34
CA GLY A 97 -10.30 5.96 17.29
C GLY A 97 -9.23 7.01 17.58
N ALA A 98 -7.96 6.62 17.80
CA ALA A 98 -6.89 7.59 17.96
C ALA A 98 -6.53 8.25 16.62
N THR A 99 -6.23 9.55 16.68
CA THR A 99 -5.66 10.28 15.55
C THR A 99 -4.31 9.67 15.17
N GLN A 100 -4.08 9.46 13.88
CA GLN A 100 -2.78 9.03 13.36
C GLN A 100 -1.72 10.09 13.65
N ALA A 101 -0.49 9.67 13.93
CA ALA A 101 0.64 10.58 14.01
C ALA A 101 0.87 11.28 12.67
N LYS A 102 1.46 12.47 12.72
CA LYS A 102 1.91 13.15 11.49
C LYS A 102 2.96 12.32 10.75
N THR A 103 3.03 12.49 9.43
CA THR A 103 4.15 11.97 8.63
C THR A 103 5.48 12.38 9.25
N ALA A 104 6.38 11.41 9.43
CA ALA A 104 7.67 11.63 10.08
C ALA A 104 8.85 11.54 9.12
N VAL A 105 8.71 10.76 8.05
CA VAL A 105 9.74 10.54 7.04
C VAL A 105 9.12 10.64 5.65
N ILE A 106 9.86 11.22 4.71
CA ILE A 106 9.61 11.13 3.28
C ILE A 106 10.81 10.40 2.65
N GLN A 107 10.55 9.37 1.83
CA GLN A 107 11.55 8.75 0.99
C GLN A 107 11.38 9.20 -0.47
N ILE A 108 12.48 9.62 -1.11
CA ILE A 108 12.51 9.94 -2.54
C ILE A 108 13.68 9.23 -3.20
N CYS A 109 13.42 8.32 -4.14
CA CYS A 109 14.46 7.66 -4.91
C CYS A 109 14.42 8.10 -6.37
N LEU A 110 15.55 8.55 -6.91
CA LEU A 110 15.65 9.02 -8.30
C LEU A 110 15.87 7.85 -9.29
N ASP A 111 16.57 6.81 -8.83
CA ASP A 111 16.84 5.54 -9.52
C ASP A 111 17.25 4.48 -8.49
N THR A 112 17.76 3.34 -8.98
CA THR A 112 18.22 2.21 -8.18
C THR A 112 19.52 2.48 -7.41
N THR A 113 20.16 3.64 -7.60
CA THR A 113 21.48 3.94 -7.04
C THR A 113 21.46 4.94 -5.88
N TYR A 114 20.44 5.80 -5.78
CA TYR A 114 20.29 6.77 -4.69
C TYR A 114 18.85 6.86 -4.18
N CYS A 115 18.71 6.79 -2.85
CA CYS A 115 17.48 7.15 -2.17
C CYS A 115 17.73 8.16 -1.05
N TYR A 116 16.91 9.21 -1.01
CA TYR A 116 16.92 10.25 0.01
C TYR A 116 15.86 9.92 1.06
N VAL A 117 16.26 9.83 2.32
CA VAL A 117 15.37 9.56 3.45
C VAL A 117 15.37 10.79 4.35
N MET A 118 14.31 11.58 4.25
CA MET A 118 14.19 12.90 4.85
C MET A 118 13.32 12.82 6.11
N HIS A 119 13.92 12.97 7.28
CA HIS A 119 13.22 12.84 8.57
C HIS A 119 12.48 14.14 8.96
N ILE A 120 11.40 14.45 8.24
CA ILE A 120 10.62 15.69 8.35
C ILE A 120 10.01 15.97 9.74
N PHE A 121 9.89 14.96 10.60
CA PHE A 121 9.50 15.19 11.99
C PHE A 121 10.49 16.09 12.74
N HIS A 122 11.78 16.04 12.40
CA HIS A 122 12.82 16.86 13.01
C HIS A 122 13.12 18.12 12.20
N SER A 123 13.19 18.00 10.87
CA SER A 123 13.57 19.11 9.99
C SER A 123 12.42 20.08 9.67
N GLY A 124 11.16 19.68 9.91
CA GLY A 124 10.03 20.24 9.18
C GLY A 124 10.14 19.95 7.69
N ILE A 125 9.39 20.69 6.88
CA ILE A 125 9.47 20.65 5.41
C ILE A 125 10.06 21.98 4.94
N PRO A 126 11.34 22.01 4.55
CA PRO A 126 11.93 23.20 3.93
C PRO A 126 11.20 23.61 2.67
N SER A 127 11.20 24.92 2.36
CA SER A 127 10.47 25.47 1.21
C SER A 127 10.88 24.81 -0.11
N ILE A 128 12.17 24.54 -0.30
CA ILE A 128 12.67 23.88 -1.51
C ILE A 128 12.16 22.44 -1.66
N LEU A 129 12.02 21.70 -0.55
CA LEU A 129 11.42 20.37 -0.57
C LEU A 129 9.93 20.46 -0.91
N LYS A 130 9.21 21.42 -0.32
CA LYS A 130 7.81 21.68 -0.67
C LYS A 130 7.68 21.99 -2.17
N SER A 131 8.51 22.87 -2.72
CA SER A 131 8.51 23.18 -4.15
C SER A 131 8.76 21.96 -5.04
N LEU A 132 9.70 21.07 -4.68
CA LEU A 132 9.90 19.81 -5.41
C LEU A 132 8.66 18.89 -5.36
N LEU A 133 8.01 18.79 -4.20
CA LEU A 133 6.82 17.96 -4.03
C LEU A 133 5.61 18.51 -4.82
N GLU A 134 5.46 19.82 -4.86
CA GLU A 134 4.37 20.53 -5.57
C GLU A 134 4.69 20.79 -7.05
N ASP A 135 5.90 20.48 -7.51
CA ASP A 135 6.29 20.59 -8.91
C ASP A 135 5.63 19.49 -9.77
N SER A 136 5.04 19.88 -10.89
CA SER A 136 4.40 18.95 -11.82
C SER A 136 5.36 18.37 -12.86
N SER A 137 6.60 18.87 -13.00
CA SER A 137 7.58 18.34 -13.96
C SER A 137 8.19 16.99 -13.54
N SER A 138 8.14 16.66 -12.25
CA SER A 138 8.58 15.38 -11.67
C SER A 138 7.39 14.52 -11.23
N MET A 139 7.34 13.26 -11.67
CA MET A 139 6.30 12.31 -11.26
C MET A 139 6.66 11.63 -9.94
N LYS A 140 5.72 11.52 -9.01
CA LYS A 140 5.87 10.80 -7.75
C LYS A 140 5.17 9.46 -7.88
N VAL A 141 5.95 8.39 -7.84
CA VAL A 141 5.51 7.03 -8.19
C VAL A 141 5.58 6.15 -6.95
N GLY A 142 4.50 5.44 -6.63
CA GLY A 142 4.43 4.56 -5.46
C GLY A 142 3.16 3.72 -5.45
N VAL A 143 2.98 2.89 -4.41
CA VAL A 143 1.76 2.12 -4.18
C VAL A 143 0.95 2.81 -3.10
N GLY A 144 -0.30 3.19 -3.38
CA GLY A 144 -1.09 3.97 -2.43
C GLY A 144 -0.67 5.44 -2.32
N VAL A 145 0.09 5.93 -3.30
CA VAL A 145 0.73 7.26 -3.32
C VAL A 145 -0.28 8.40 -3.16
N GLN A 146 -1.53 8.21 -3.60
CA GLN A 146 -2.61 9.18 -3.43
C GLN A 146 -2.97 9.38 -1.95
N ALA A 147 -2.93 8.31 -1.15
CA ALA A 147 -3.18 8.37 0.28
C ALA A 147 -2.05 9.11 1.00
N ASP A 148 -0.80 8.90 0.57
CA ASP A 148 0.37 9.61 1.10
C ASP A 148 0.31 11.11 0.81
N ALA A 149 -0.03 11.49 -0.42
CA ALA A 149 -0.23 12.88 -0.81
C ALA A 149 -1.36 13.53 0.01
N THR A 150 -2.51 12.86 0.16
CA THR A 150 -3.63 13.34 0.98
C THR A 150 -3.20 13.55 2.44
N LYS A 151 -2.36 12.66 2.97
CA LYS A 151 -1.82 12.78 4.32
C LYS A 151 -0.88 13.98 4.46
N LEU A 152 -0.02 14.23 3.48
CA LEU A 152 0.87 15.40 3.49
C LEU A 152 0.13 16.73 3.40
N VAL A 153 -0.96 16.80 2.62
CA VAL A 153 -1.86 17.97 2.63
C VAL A 153 -2.40 18.20 4.05
N LYS A 154 -2.94 17.14 4.68
CA LYS A 154 -3.51 17.25 6.03
C LYS A 154 -2.47 17.63 7.09
N ASP A 155 -1.28 17.04 7.03
CA ASP A 155 -0.29 17.16 8.10
C ASP A 155 0.57 18.43 7.98
N TYR A 156 0.78 18.91 6.74
CA TYR A 156 1.77 19.95 6.41
C TYR A 156 1.32 20.97 5.36
N ASP A 157 0.10 20.88 4.82
CA ASP A 157 -0.38 21.74 3.73
C ASP A 157 0.56 21.68 2.49
N VAL A 158 0.96 20.47 2.12
CA VAL A 158 1.79 20.21 0.93
C VAL A 158 0.97 19.48 -0.11
N ASN A 159 0.74 20.11 -1.26
CA ASN A 159 -0.09 19.59 -2.34
C ASN A 159 0.74 18.84 -3.39
N VAL A 160 1.14 17.61 -3.09
CA VAL A 160 2.00 16.80 -3.97
C VAL A 160 1.39 16.65 -5.38
N GLN A 161 2.14 17.02 -6.41
CA GLN A 161 1.69 16.99 -7.80
C GLN A 161 2.23 15.78 -8.57
N SER A 162 1.60 15.46 -9.71
CA SER A 162 2.02 14.43 -10.67
C SER A 162 2.20 13.04 -10.05
N LEU A 163 1.13 12.51 -9.48
CA LEU A 163 1.10 11.22 -8.79
C LEU A 163 0.82 10.07 -9.78
N ILE A 164 1.58 8.98 -9.68
CA ILE A 164 1.34 7.73 -10.42
C ILE A 164 1.24 6.58 -9.42
N ASP A 165 0.03 6.08 -9.19
CA ASP A 165 -0.20 4.94 -8.32
C ASP A 165 0.01 3.63 -9.09
N LEU A 166 1.02 2.87 -8.69
CA LEU A 166 1.33 1.59 -9.33
C LEU A 166 0.23 0.56 -9.08
N SER A 167 -0.61 0.71 -8.04
CA SER A 167 -1.69 -0.22 -7.72
C SER A 167 -2.77 -0.38 -8.78
N TRP A 168 -2.83 0.53 -9.74
CA TRP A 168 -3.84 0.52 -10.80
C TRP A 168 -3.41 -0.29 -12.03
N HIS A 169 -2.17 -0.80 -12.05
CA HIS A 169 -1.59 -1.46 -13.22
C HIS A 169 -1.47 -2.98 -13.09
N TYR A 170 -2.16 -3.59 -12.12
CA TYR A 170 -2.22 -5.05 -11.92
C TYR A 170 -3.56 -5.53 -11.37
#